data_AF-A0AA97GWS1-F1
#
_entry.id   AF-A0AA97GWS1-F1
#
_cell.length_a   1.000
_cell.length_b   1.000
_cell.length_c   1.000
_cell.angle_alpha   90.00
_cell.angle_beta   90.00
_cell.angle_gamma   90.00
#
_symmetry.space_group_name_H-M   'P 1'
#
loop_
_entity.id
_entity.type
_entity.pdbx_description
1 polymer ?
#
loop_
_entity_poly.entity_id
_entity_poly.type
_entity_poly.pdbx_seq_one_letter_code
_entity_poly.pdbx_strand_id
1 'polypeptide(L)'
;MAATGARIRVPVAVTCRVLKISRQAYYQWLAEPFSQRDWDDAHAINALRELHEDDPTLGYRFLTDELADVGITVSENRGWRLCSMAGGVRLPPPTPCTGPQARATGAR
;
A
#
# COMPACT_ATOMS: atom_id res chain seq x y z
N MET A 1 1.48 8.32 29.84
CA MET A 1 2.00 7.18 30.61
C MET A 1 2.97 6.42 29.70
N ALA A 2 4.17 6.11 30.16
CA ALA A 2 5.17 5.40 29.37
C ALA A 2 4.91 3.89 29.40
N ALA A 3 5.16 3.19 28.29
CA ALA A 3 4.96 1.75 28.15
C ALA A 3 5.74 0.95 29.22
N THR A 4 5.07 -0.02 29.84
CA THR A 4 5.65 -0.89 30.87
C THR A 4 6.70 -1.80 30.25
N GLY A 5 7.99 -1.44 30.36
CA GLY A 5 9.12 -2.26 29.91
C GLY A 5 10.30 -1.51 29.28
N ALA A 6 10.17 -0.22 28.97
CA ALA A 6 11.28 0.54 28.41
C ALA A 6 12.33 0.93 29.48
N ARG A 7 13.62 0.68 29.20
CA ARG A 7 14.76 1.06 30.06
C ARG A 7 14.81 2.57 30.32
N ILE A 8 14.22 3.37 29.43
CA ILE A 8 14.01 4.81 29.56
C ILE A 8 12.53 5.09 29.27
N ARG A 9 11.83 5.67 30.25
CA ARG A 9 10.45 6.14 30.07
C ARG A 9 10.47 7.55 29.49
N VAL A 10 10.48 7.66 28.16
CA VAL A 10 10.34 8.96 27.48
C VAL A 10 8.86 9.39 27.50
N PRO A 11 8.51 10.58 28.00
CA PRO A 11 7.15 11.09 27.91
C PRO A 11 6.75 11.30 26.44
N VAL A 12 5.52 10.88 26.07
CA VAL A 12 4.95 11.06 24.71
C VAL A 12 5.08 12.51 24.21
N ALA A 13 4.95 13.49 25.11
CA ALA A 13 5.11 14.91 24.78
C ALA A 13 6.51 15.27 24.25
N VAL A 14 7.56 14.63 24.77
CA VAL A 14 8.95 14.83 24.32
C VAL A 14 9.13 14.21 22.95
N THR A 15 8.69 12.96 22.76
CA THR A 15 8.76 12.27 21.47
C THR A 15 8.00 13.01 20.37
N CYS A 16 6.77 13.46 20.65
CA CYS A 16 5.96 14.21 19.68
C CYS A 16 6.62 15.54 19.28
N ARG A 17 7.28 16.23 20.22
CA ARG A 17 8.02 17.47 19.93
C ARG A 17 9.24 17.21 19.04
N VAL A 18 9.98 16.13 19.31
CA VAL A 18 11.15 15.73 18.50
C VAL A 18 10.72 15.34 17.09
N LEU A 19 9.66 14.54 16.97
CA LEU A 19 9.09 14.09 15.69
C LEU A 19 8.25 15.17 14.98
N LYS A 20 8.05 16.35 15.61
CA LYS A 20 7.23 17.45 15.12
C LYS A 20 5.78 17.05 14.76
N ILE A 21 5.21 16.11 15.52
CA ILE A 21 3.82 15.68 15.38
C ILE A 21 2.97 16.17 16.56
N SER A 22 1.66 16.35 16.36
CA SER A 22 0.77 16.69 17.46
C SER A 22 0.52 15.45 18.35
N ARG A 23 0.34 15.65 19.66
CA ARG A 23 -0.04 14.57 20.59
C ARG A 23 -1.37 13.92 20.19
N GLN A 24 -2.30 14.72 19.65
CA GLN A 24 -3.60 14.24 19.19
C GLN A 24 -3.46 13.29 18.00
N ALA A 25 -2.65 13.67 16.99
CA ALA A 25 -2.38 12.82 15.85
C ALA A 25 -1.71 11.50 16.29
N TYR A 26 -0.79 11.55 17.25
CA TYR A 26 -0.17 10.34 17.82
C TYR A 26 -1.19 9.38 18.43
N TYR A 27 -2.10 9.87 19.28
CA TYR A 27 -3.11 8.99 19.90
C TYR A 27 -4.21 8.55 18.93
N GLN A 28 -4.54 9.36 17.93
CA GLN A 28 -5.43 8.94 16.84
C GLN A 28 -4.81 7.78 16.05
N TRP A 29 -3.54 7.91 15.66
CA TRP A 29 -2.79 6.83 15.02
C TRP A 29 -2.64 5.61 15.95
N LEU A 30 -2.44 5.80 17.25
CA LEU A 30 -2.37 4.67 18.18
C LEU A 30 -3.69 3.88 18.27
N ALA A 31 -4.83 4.56 18.12
CA ALA A 31 -6.15 3.94 18.17
C ALA A 31 -6.49 3.21 16.86
N GLU A 32 -6.18 3.83 15.72
CA GLU A 32 -6.42 3.26 14.39
C GLU A 32 -5.23 3.60 13.48
N PRO A 33 -4.18 2.76 13.51
CA PRO A 33 -2.92 3.10 12.86
C PRO A 33 -2.98 3.03 11.34
N PHE A 34 -3.89 2.21 10.80
CA PHE A 34 -4.04 2.00 9.37
C PHE A 34 -5.51 1.69 9.08
N SER A 35 -6.04 2.22 7.97
CA SER A 35 -7.35 1.77 7.50
C SER A 35 -7.24 0.37 6.88
N GLN A 36 -8.37 -0.34 6.76
CA GLN A 36 -8.38 -1.64 6.04
C GLN A 36 -7.84 -1.50 4.62
N ARG A 37 -8.11 -0.37 3.96
CA ARG A 37 -7.61 -0.10 2.61
C ARG A 37 -6.09 0.03 2.56
N ASP A 38 -5.48 0.66 3.57
CA ASP A 38 -4.04 0.80 3.66
C ASP A 38 -3.38 -0.55 3.91
N TRP A 39 -4.01 -1.41 4.72
CA TRP A 39 -3.60 -2.80 4.89
C TRP A 39 -3.65 -3.57 3.58
N ASP A 40 -4.77 -3.53 2.87
CA ASP A 40 -4.93 -4.25 1.59
C ASP A 40 -3.92 -3.76 0.55
N ASP A 41 -3.71 -2.44 0.45
CA ASP A 41 -2.72 -1.85 -0.46
C ASP A 41 -1.29 -2.27 -0.06
N ALA A 42 -0.95 -2.32 1.23
CA ALA A 42 0.36 -2.77 1.71
C ALA A 42 0.60 -4.26 1.38
N HIS A 43 -0.39 -5.12 1.60
CA HIS A 43 -0.32 -6.53 1.24
C HIS A 43 -0.15 -6.74 -0.28
N ALA A 44 -0.92 -6.00 -1.08
CA ALA A 44 -0.80 -6.04 -2.54
C ALA A 44 0.58 -5.56 -3.01
N ILE A 45 1.12 -4.47 -2.45
CA ILE A 45 2.47 -4.00 -2.78
C ILE A 45 3.53 -5.03 -2.41
N ASN A 46 3.38 -5.70 -1.27
CA ASN A 46 4.33 -6.73 -0.86
C ASN A 46 4.35 -7.90 -1.85
N ALA A 47 3.18 -8.44 -2.20
CA ALA A 47 3.06 -9.51 -3.19
C ALA A 47 3.57 -9.08 -4.58
N LEU A 48 3.27 -7.84 -5.01
CA LEU A 48 3.81 -7.31 -6.27
C LEU A 48 5.34 -7.23 -6.28
N ARG A 49 5.96 -6.93 -5.13
CA ARG A 49 7.43 -6.88 -5.01
C ARG A 49 8.04 -8.27 -5.08
N GLU A 50 7.42 -9.25 -4.44
CA GLU A 50 7.84 -10.65 -4.49
C GLU A 50 7.77 -11.17 -5.93
N LEU A 51 6.63 -10.99 -6.61
CA LEU A 51 6.46 -11.37 -8.02
C LEU A 51 7.44 -10.67 -8.97
N HIS A 52 7.81 -9.43 -8.66
CA HIS A 52 8.74 -8.66 -9.48
C HIS A 52 10.21 -9.00 -9.20
N GLU A 53 10.53 -9.57 -8.03
CA GLU A 53 11.88 -10.03 -7.71
C GLU A 53 12.30 -11.21 -8.59
N ASP A 54 11.34 -12.07 -8.94
CA ASP A 54 11.56 -13.23 -9.81
C ASP A 54 11.91 -12.82 -11.26
N ASP A 55 11.27 -11.78 -11.78
CA ASP A 55 11.60 -11.19 -13.08
C ASP A 55 11.36 -9.66 -13.11
N PRO A 56 12.42 -8.86 -12.93
CA PRO A 56 12.35 -7.40 -12.94
C PRO A 56 11.97 -6.78 -14.29
N THR A 57 11.84 -7.56 -15.36
CA THR A 57 11.42 -7.05 -16.68
C THR A 57 9.90 -7.03 -16.85
N LEU A 58 9.17 -7.68 -15.94
CA LEU A 58 7.72 -7.78 -15.99
C LEU A 58 7.05 -6.41 -15.81
N GLY A 59 6.13 -6.10 -16.73
CA GLY A 59 5.30 -4.90 -16.66
C GLY A 59 4.12 -5.06 -15.68
N TYR A 60 3.53 -3.94 -15.26
CA TYR A 60 2.44 -3.96 -14.25
C TYR A 60 1.23 -4.81 -14.63
N ARG A 61 0.88 -4.92 -15.92
CA ARG A 61 -0.28 -5.72 -16.36
C ARG A 61 -0.07 -7.20 -16.06
N PHE A 62 1.12 -7.70 -16.34
CA PHE A 62 1.46 -9.09 -16.03
C PHE A 62 1.49 -9.30 -14.51
N LEU A 63 2.12 -8.38 -13.76
CA LEU A 63 2.13 -8.46 -12.30
C LEU A 63 0.73 -8.41 -11.68
N THR A 64 -0.22 -7.67 -12.26
CA THR A 64 -1.61 -7.64 -11.77
C THR A 64 -2.38 -8.91 -12.06
N ASP A 65 -2.05 -9.62 -13.14
CA ASP A 65 -2.66 -10.91 -13.46
C ASP A 65 -2.13 -11.99 -12.51
N GLU A 66 -0.80 -12.05 -12.31
CA GLU A 66 -0.18 -12.94 -11.31
C GLU A 66 -0.71 -12.66 -9.89
N LEU A 67 -0.93 -11.39 -9.55
CA LEU A 67 -1.54 -11.00 -8.28
C LEU A 67 -2.96 -11.58 -8.11
N ALA A 68 -3.72 -11.72 -9.20
CA ALA A 68 -5.04 -12.33 -9.19
C ALA A 68 -4.95 -13.85 -8.94
N ASP A 69 -3.91 -14.52 -9.43
CA ASP A 69 -3.66 -15.96 -9.15
C ASP A 69 -3.33 -16.21 -7.68
N VAL A 70 -2.74 -15.23 -6.99
CA VAL A 70 -2.51 -15.23 -5.53
C VAL A 70 -3.79 -14.83 -4.75
N GLY A 71 -4.90 -14.54 -5.44
CA GLY A 71 -6.20 -14.23 -4.85
C GLY A 71 -6.42 -12.74 -4.54
N ILE A 72 -5.56 -11.84 -5.01
CA ILE A 72 -5.69 -10.40 -4.81
C ILE A 72 -6.05 -9.74 -6.15
N THR A 73 -7.34 -9.52 -6.38
CA THR A 73 -7.83 -8.83 -7.59
C THR A 73 -7.78 -7.32 -7.43
N VAL A 74 -7.12 -6.63 -8.36
CA VAL A 74 -7.06 -5.16 -8.42
C VAL A 74 -7.50 -4.66 -9.78
N SER A 75 -8.13 -3.48 -9.83
CA SER A 75 -8.42 -2.82 -11.12
C SER A 75 -7.12 -2.34 -11.77
N GLU A 76 -7.10 -2.20 -13.10
CA GLU A 76 -5.92 -1.76 -13.86
C GLU A 76 -5.31 -0.45 -13.30
N ASN A 77 -6.16 0.55 -13.03
CA ASN A 77 -5.72 1.82 -12.43
C ASN A 77 -5.17 1.65 -11.01
N ARG A 78 -5.74 0.74 -10.20
CA ARG A 78 -5.23 0.43 -8.86
C ARG A 78 -3.89 -0.28 -8.96
N GLY A 79 -3.77 -1.28 -9.84
CA GLY A 79 -2.52 -2.02 -10.09
C GLY A 79 -1.39 -1.10 -10.54
N TRP A 80 -1.63 -0.24 -11.53
CA TRP A 80 -0.66 0.76 -11.97
C TRP A 80 -0.20 1.67 -10.82
N ARG A 81 -1.14 2.18 -10.02
CA ARG A 81 -0.82 3.01 -8.84
C ARG A 81 0.00 2.24 -7.80
N LEU A 82 -0.33 0.98 -7.53
CA LEU A 82 0.41 0.15 -6.56
C LEU A 82 1.83 -0.14 -7.05
N CYS A 83 1.99 -0.50 -8.33
CA CYS A 83 3.31 -0.72 -8.94
C CYS A 83 4.16 0.55 -8.96
N SER A 84 3.55 1.73 -9.20
CA SER A 84 4.30 2.99 -9.16
C SER A 84 4.73 3.39 -7.75
N MET A 85 3.92 3.08 -6.73
CA MET A 85 4.32 3.26 -5.32
C MET A 85 5.38 2.25 -4.87
N ALA A 86 5.41 1.04 -5.45
CA ALA A 86 6.40 0.01 -5.14
C ALA A 86 7.83 0.38 -5.62
N GLY A 87 7.98 1.34 -6.54
CA GLY A 87 9.26 1.96 -6.90
C GLY A 87 10.24 1.12 -7.72
N GLY A 88 9.94 -0.17 -7.98
CA GLY A 88 10.80 -1.07 -8.75
C GLY A 88 10.55 -1.09 -10.27
N VAL A 89 9.32 -0.81 -10.70
CA VAL A 89 8.92 -0.97 -12.11
C VAL A 89 9.09 0.34 -12.87
N ARG A 90 9.91 0.34 -13.93
CA ARG A 90 9.92 1.46 -14.90
C ARG A 90 8.60 1.45 -15.67
N LEU A 91 7.63 2.25 -15.23
CA LEU A 91 6.31 2.34 -15.84
C LEU A 91 6.26 3.44 -16.90
N PRO A 92 5.71 3.17 -18.11
CA PRO A 92 5.26 4.26 -18.98
C PRO A 92 4.11 5.03 -18.29
N PRO A 93 3.86 6.29 -18.68
CA PRO A 93 2.74 7.06 -18.15
C PRO A 93 1.43 6.27 -18.32
N PRO A 94 0.46 6.44 -17.41
CA PRO A 94 -0.78 5.68 -17.50
C PRO A 94 -1.41 5.96 -18.85
N THR A 95 -1.72 4.90 -19.61
CA THR A 95 -2.47 5.07 -20.84
C THR A 95 -3.84 5.67 -20.45
N PRO A 96 -4.24 6.83 -21.00
CA PRO A 96 -5.60 7.31 -20.80
C PRO A 96 -6.54 6.21 -21.24
N CYS A 97 -7.66 6.06 -20.52
CA CYS A 97 -8.67 5.04 -20.79
C CYS A 97 -9.38 5.33 -22.12
N THR A 98 -8.69 5.17 -23.25
CA THR A 98 -9.25 5.29 -24.59
C THR A 98 -9.60 3.89 -25.06
N GLY A 99 -10.61 3.30 -24.42
CA GLY A 99 -11.18 2.00 -24.75
C GLY A 99 -12.58 1.90 -24.15
N PRO A 100 -13.54 1.19 -24.78
CA PRO A 100 -14.90 1.12 -24.28
C PRO A 100 -14.90 0.28 -23.00
N GLN A 101 -15.04 0.95 -21.86
CA GLN A 101 -15.18 0.32 -20.55
C GLN A 101 -16.58 -0.33 -20.48
N ALA A 102 -16.75 -1.50 -21.10
CA ALA A 102 -17.99 -2.26 -21.08
C ALA A 102 -17.88 -3.44 -20.08
N ARG A 103 -18.28 -3.14 -18.84
CA ARG A 103 -18.93 -4.02 -17.86
C ARG A 103 -18.37 -5.45 -17.68
N ALA A 104 -17.68 -5.64 -16.57
CA ALA A 104 -17.87 -6.83 -15.74
C ALA A 104 -18.38 -6.38 -14.37
N THR A 105 -19.69 -6.16 -14.28
CA THR A 105 -20.39 -6.12 -12.99
C THR A 105 -20.50 -7.57 -12.53
N GLY A 106 -19.67 -7.97 -11.57
CA GLY A 106 -19.93 -9.16 -10.77
C GLY A 106 -21.22 -8.95 -9.98
N ALA A 107 -22.22 -9.79 -10.23
CA ALA A 107 -23.36 -9.99 -9.34
C ALA A 107 -23.78 -11.46 -9.39
N ARG A 108 -23.50 -12.13 -8.25
CA ARG A 108 -23.83 -13.51 -7.82
C ARG A 108 -22.86 -14.61 -8.23
#